data_AF-A0A1B6FSU4-F1
#
_entry.id   AF-A0A1B6FSU4-F1
#
_cell.length_a   1.000
_cell.length_b   1.000
_cell.length_c   1.000
_cell.angle_alpha   90.00
_cell.angle_beta   90.00
_cell.angle_gamma   90.00
#
_symmetry.space_group_name_H-M   'P 1'
#
loop_
_entity.id
_entity.type
_entity.pdbx_description
1 polymer ?
#
loop_
_entity_poly.entity_id
_entity_poly.type
_entity_poly.pdbx_seq_one_letter_code
_entity_poly.pdbx_strand_id
1 'polypeptide(L)'
;SLFLPSLESVAEALKDGLSETFETVEVSVVDCPDLTQKPFSLASQGLGGSPTILEVGGVPFLMPLVDRSKVYDFKDMNKVTGVNPAFIIGAGAGPFTYAGVNCELVANLVVKDGEVRQLSQIAKL
;
A
#
# COMPACT_ATOMS: atom_id res chain seq x y z
N SER A 1 5.23 -0.74 -18.62
CA SER A 1 6.05 -1.35 -17.55
C SER A 1 6.95 -0.29 -16.96
N LEU A 2 7.24 -0.37 -15.67
CA LEU A 2 8.23 0.50 -15.04
C LEU A 2 9.65 0.00 -15.33
N PHE A 3 10.62 0.89 -15.25
CA PHE A 3 12.04 0.52 -15.24
C PHE A 3 12.37 -0.25 -13.95
N LEU A 4 13.13 -1.34 -14.07
CA LEU A 4 13.49 -2.24 -12.97
C LEU A 4 15.02 -2.32 -12.83
N PRO A 5 15.67 -1.35 -12.16
CA PRO A 5 17.08 -1.44 -11.83
C PRO A 5 17.35 -2.56 -10.81
N SER A 6 18.62 -2.94 -10.62
CA SER A 6 18.98 -3.85 -9.54
C SER A 6 18.74 -3.20 -8.18
N LEU A 7 18.53 -4.02 -7.14
CA LEU A 7 18.31 -3.51 -5.78
C LEU A 7 19.51 -2.72 -5.28
N GLU A 8 20.73 -3.10 -5.68
CA GLU A 8 21.97 -2.42 -5.35
C GLU A 8 22.01 -1.01 -5.95
N SER A 9 21.62 -0.85 -7.22
CA SER A 9 21.55 0.46 -7.85
C SER A 9 20.47 1.36 -7.23
N VAL A 10 19.34 0.79 -6.79
CA VAL A 10 18.32 1.53 -6.04
C VAL A 10 18.88 1.97 -4.68
N ALA A 11 19.56 1.07 -3.96
CA ALA A 11 20.13 1.37 -2.65
C ALA A 11 21.18 2.48 -2.73
N GLU A 12 22.06 2.45 -3.74
CA GLU A 12 23.05 3.49 -3.99
C GLU A 12 22.39 4.85 -4.27
N ALA A 13 21.45 4.89 -5.23
CA ALA A 13 20.75 6.12 -5.58
C ALA A 13 19.97 6.72 -4.39
N LEU A 14 19.32 5.88 -3.57
CA LEU A 14 18.63 6.32 -2.35
C LEU A 14 19.60 6.85 -1.31
N LYS A 15 20.74 6.18 -1.10
CA LYS A 15 21.77 6.62 -0.15
C LYS A 15 22.28 8.01 -0.52
N ASP A 16 22.61 8.22 -1.80
CA ASP A 16 23.14 9.48 -2.29
C ASP A 16 22.14 10.62 -2.07
N GLY A 17 20.89 10.45 -2.54
CA GLY A 17 19.86 11.48 -2.41
C GLY A 17 19.45 11.76 -0.95
N LEU A 18 19.34 10.72 -0.11
CA LEU A 18 19.00 10.92 1.30
C LEU A 18 20.11 11.64 2.07
N SER A 19 21.38 11.41 1.72
CA SER A 19 22.54 12.02 2.39
C SER A 19 22.64 13.53 2.16
N GLU A 20 21.94 14.07 1.17
CA GLU A 20 21.82 15.52 0.96
C GLU A 20 20.89 16.19 1.99
N THR A 21 20.01 15.41 2.63
CA THR A 21 18.96 15.93 3.53
C THR A 21 19.16 15.50 4.99
N PHE A 22 19.63 14.28 5.22
CA PHE A 22 19.77 13.69 6.55
C PHE A 22 21.25 13.56 6.95
N GLU A 23 21.55 13.88 8.21
CA GLU A 23 22.92 13.85 8.74
C GLU A 23 23.52 12.43 8.77
N THR A 24 22.70 11.42 9.10
CA THR A 24 23.13 10.03 9.17
C THR A 24 22.22 9.18 8.30
N VAL A 25 22.80 8.46 7.35
CA VAL A 25 22.09 7.63 6.37
C VAL A 25 22.78 6.28 6.24
N GLU A 26 21.99 5.21 6.36
CA GLU A 26 22.38 3.85 6.01
C GLU A 26 21.31 3.26 5.08
N VAL A 27 21.74 2.73 3.94
CA VAL A 27 20.87 2.03 2.99
C VAL A 27 21.59 0.76 2.57
N SER A 28 20.90 -0.37 2.68
CA SER A 28 21.44 -1.69 2.35
C SER A 28 20.35 -2.59 1.78
N VAL A 29 20.76 -3.53 0.94
CA VAL A 29 19.90 -4.61 0.44
C VAL A 29 20.00 -5.77 1.42
N VAL A 30 18.87 -6.15 2.02
CA VAL A 30 18.79 -7.19 3.06
C VAL A 30 17.59 -8.10 2.81
N ASP A 31 17.59 -9.26 3.46
CA ASP A 31 16.40 -10.11 3.52
C ASP A 31 15.27 -9.38 4.25
N CYS A 32 14.04 -9.51 3.72
CA CYS A 32 12.87 -8.90 4.33
C CYS A 32 12.59 -9.57 5.69
N PRO A 33 12.52 -8.81 6.80
CA PRO A 33 12.14 -9.38 8.09
C PRO A 33 10.68 -9.84 8.06
N ASP A 34 10.28 -10.71 9.00
CA ASP A 34 8.87 -11.10 9.11
C ASP A 34 8.01 -9.90 9.56
N LEU A 35 7.32 -9.30 8.59
CA LEU A 35 6.50 -8.11 8.80
C LEU A 35 5.18 -8.41 9.53
N THR A 36 4.84 -9.67 9.81
CA THR A 36 3.71 -10.00 10.69
C THR A 36 4.03 -9.72 12.16
N GLN A 37 5.31 -9.58 12.52
CA GLN A 37 5.76 -9.30 13.88
C GLN A 37 5.69 -7.82 14.21
N LYS A 38 5.76 -7.48 15.51
CA LYS A 38 5.96 -6.10 15.96
C LYS A 38 7.31 -5.58 15.46
N PRO A 39 7.42 -4.28 15.11
CA PRO A 39 6.39 -3.24 15.26
C PRO A 39 5.39 -3.16 14.10
N PHE A 40 5.58 -3.93 13.02
CA PHE A 40 4.83 -3.76 11.77
C PHE A 40 3.41 -4.35 11.82
N SER A 41 3.25 -5.58 12.32
CA SER A 41 1.97 -6.29 12.44
C SER A 41 1.15 -6.30 11.13
N LEU A 42 1.83 -6.50 10.00
CA LEU A 42 1.20 -6.56 8.67
C LEU A 42 0.45 -7.87 8.44
N ALA A 43 -0.44 -7.87 7.46
CA ALA A 43 -1.24 -9.03 7.07
C ALA A 43 -0.43 -10.10 6.30
N SER A 44 0.80 -9.77 5.88
CA SER A 44 1.73 -10.66 5.17
C SER A 44 3.13 -10.60 5.79
N GLN A 45 3.92 -11.66 5.62
CA GLN A 45 5.29 -11.77 6.14
C GLN A 45 6.30 -10.88 5.40
N GLY A 46 6.01 -10.44 4.17
CA GLY A 46 6.94 -9.62 3.39
C GLY A 46 6.29 -8.90 2.22
N LEU A 47 7.10 -8.09 1.52
CA LEU A 47 6.69 -7.21 0.41
C LEU A 47 7.11 -7.71 -0.99
N GLY A 48 7.83 -8.84 -1.05
CA GLY A 48 8.33 -9.40 -2.31
C GLY A 48 7.26 -10.08 -3.18
N GLY A 49 7.70 -10.72 -4.26
CA GLY A 49 6.83 -11.44 -5.20
C GLY A 49 6.61 -10.66 -6.49
N SER A 50 5.41 -10.12 -6.70
CA SER A 50 5.04 -9.32 -7.89
C SER A 50 4.64 -7.89 -7.50
N PRO A 51 5.59 -7.04 -7.05
CA PRO A 51 5.30 -5.66 -6.65
C PRO A 51 4.56 -4.91 -7.76
N THR A 52 3.42 -4.33 -7.43
CA THR A 52 2.55 -3.63 -8.38
C THR A 52 2.04 -2.36 -7.71
N ILE A 53 2.23 -1.21 -8.36
CA ILE A 53 1.58 0.03 -7.95
C ILE A 53 0.19 0.06 -8.58
N LEU A 54 -0.82 0.29 -7.74
CA LEU A 54 -2.19 0.44 -8.18
C LEU A 54 -2.73 1.78 -7.70
N GLU A 55 -3.23 2.58 -8.63
CA GLU A 55 -3.94 3.83 -8.37
C GLU A 55 -5.39 3.66 -8.77
N VAL A 56 -6.32 3.89 -7.83
CA VAL A 56 -7.76 3.71 -8.06
C VAL A 56 -8.49 5.00 -7.72
N GLY A 57 -9.17 5.57 -8.71
CA GLY A 57 -9.88 6.83 -8.55
C GLY A 57 -8.93 8.02 -8.49
N GLY A 58 -9.13 8.91 -7.51
CA GLY A 58 -8.28 10.08 -7.30
C GLY A 58 -9.04 11.26 -6.70
N VAL A 59 -8.28 12.32 -6.37
CA VAL A 59 -8.80 13.59 -5.82
C VAL A 59 -9.96 14.20 -6.63
N PRO A 60 -10.02 14.09 -7.97
CA PRO A 60 -11.15 14.62 -8.74
C PRO A 60 -12.52 14.00 -8.39
N PHE A 61 -12.58 12.81 -7.78
CA PHE A 61 -13.83 12.24 -7.29
C PHE A 61 -14.21 12.72 -5.89
N LEU A 62 -13.31 13.40 -5.20
CA LEU A 62 -13.54 14.01 -3.90
C LEU A 62 -13.83 15.51 -4.01
N MET A 63 -13.18 16.20 -4.96
CA MET A 63 -13.17 17.66 -5.06
C MET A 63 -13.51 18.15 -6.47
N PRO A 64 -14.20 19.30 -6.61
CA PRO A 64 -14.70 20.17 -5.53
C PRO A 64 -15.98 19.66 -4.86
N LEU A 65 -16.71 18.76 -5.53
CA LEU A 65 -17.89 18.08 -5.00
C LEU A 65 -17.67 16.59 -5.04
N VAL A 66 -17.94 15.91 -3.92
CA VAL A 66 -17.71 14.47 -3.79
C VAL A 66 -18.69 13.66 -4.64
N ASP A 67 -18.16 12.73 -5.44
CA ASP A 67 -18.94 11.68 -6.10
C ASP A 67 -18.98 10.44 -5.20
N ARG A 68 -20.06 10.32 -4.41
CA ARG A 68 -20.27 9.21 -3.49
C ARG A 68 -20.57 7.88 -4.18
N SER A 69 -20.76 7.84 -5.50
CA SER A 69 -20.90 6.57 -6.24
C SER A 69 -19.57 5.83 -6.40
N LYS A 70 -18.44 6.51 -6.18
CA LYS A 70 -17.10 5.94 -6.29
C LYS A 70 -16.73 5.16 -5.04
N VAL A 71 -17.18 3.91 -4.99
CA VAL A 71 -16.84 2.93 -3.97
C VAL A 71 -16.14 1.75 -4.63
N TYR A 72 -15.05 1.29 -4.03
CA TYR A 72 -14.22 0.22 -4.56
C TYR A 72 -14.09 -0.90 -3.52
N ASP A 73 -14.17 -2.16 -3.96
CA ASP A 73 -13.91 -3.33 -3.12
C ASP A 73 -12.51 -3.87 -3.44
N PHE A 74 -11.67 -4.02 -2.40
CA PHE A 74 -10.35 -4.60 -2.58
C PHE A 74 -10.38 -6.05 -3.08
N LYS A 75 -11.50 -6.77 -2.91
CA LYS A 75 -11.69 -8.12 -3.47
C LYS A 75 -11.52 -8.19 -4.98
N ASP A 76 -11.81 -7.08 -5.67
CA ASP A 76 -11.68 -7.04 -7.12
C ASP A 76 -10.23 -6.83 -7.58
N MET A 77 -9.31 -6.51 -6.68
CA MET A 77 -7.94 -6.14 -7.07
C MET A 77 -7.14 -7.31 -7.62
N ASN A 78 -7.36 -8.55 -7.17
CA ASN A 78 -6.73 -9.71 -7.82
C ASN A 78 -7.14 -9.83 -9.30
N LYS A 79 -8.39 -9.46 -9.64
CA LYS A 79 -8.88 -9.49 -11.04
C LYS A 79 -8.24 -8.39 -11.88
N VAL A 80 -8.02 -7.22 -11.27
CA VAL A 80 -7.42 -6.06 -11.93
C VAL A 80 -5.92 -6.25 -12.17
N THR A 81 -5.20 -6.77 -11.17
CA THR A 81 -3.73 -6.88 -11.21
C THR A 81 -3.23 -8.24 -11.69
N GLY A 82 -4.07 -9.28 -11.63
CA GLY A 82 -3.66 -10.66 -11.86
C GLY A 82 -2.84 -11.28 -10.71
N VAL A 83 -2.60 -10.54 -9.62
CA VAL A 83 -1.81 -11.00 -8.46
C VAL A 83 -2.72 -11.75 -7.49
N ASN A 84 -2.39 -13.00 -7.12
CA ASN A 84 -3.14 -13.80 -6.14
C ASN A 84 -2.20 -14.81 -5.43
N PRO A 85 -2.09 -14.81 -4.09
CA PRO A 85 -2.67 -13.86 -3.14
C PRO A 85 -2.12 -12.44 -3.33
N ALA A 86 -2.97 -11.44 -3.14
CA ALA A 86 -2.59 -10.03 -3.19
C ALA A 86 -2.48 -9.49 -1.76
N PHE A 87 -1.26 -9.17 -1.33
CA PHE A 87 -1.04 -8.34 -0.15
C PHE A 87 -1.13 -6.87 -0.55
N ILE A 88 -2.03 -6.12 0.07
CA ILE A 88 -2.34 -4.73 -0.30
C ILE A 88 -2.05 -3.83 0.90
N ILE A 89 -1.16 -2.85 0.68
CA ILE A 89 -0.82 -1.78 1.61
C ILE A 89 -0.87 -0.44 0.90
N GLY A 90 -1.11 0.63 1.65
CA GLY A 90 -1.13 1.98 1.12
C GLY A 90 -2.07 2.90 1.88
N ALA A 91 -2.41 4.01 1.25
CA ALA A 91 -3.26 5.05 1.82
C ALA A 91 -4.41 5.37 0.87
N GLY A 92 -5.49 5.92 1.42
CA GLY A 92 -6.61 6.43 0.62
C GLY A 92 -7.74 6.95 1.49
N ALA A 93 -8.82 7.42 0.86
CA ALA A 93 -10.05 7.71 1.58
C ALA A 93 -10.68 6.39 2.08
N GLY A 94 -11.04 6.36 3.35
CA GLY A 94 -11.69 5.22 3.97
C GLY A 94 -13.16 5.07 3.60
N PRO A 95 -13.74 3.89 3.85
CA PRO A 95 -15.10 3.55 3.43
C PRO A 95 -16.12 4.31 4.29
N PHE A 96 -16.51 5.51 3.84
CA PHE A 96 -17.53 6.32 4.51
C PHE A 96 -18.86 5.57 4.68
N THR A 97 -19.17 4.62 3.78
CA THR A 97 -20.34 3.73 3.85
C THR A 97 -20.32 2.82 5.09
N TYR A 98 -19.13 2.47 5.59
CA TYR A 98 -18.94 1.70 6.81
C TYR A 98 -18.72 2.63 8.03
N ALA A 99 -17.88 3.66 7.88
CA ALA A 99 -17.51 4.54 8.97
C ALA A 99 -18.61 5.54 9.37
N GLY A 100 -19.61 5.77 8.50
CA GLY A 100 -20.68 6.76 8.65
C GLY A 100 -20.24 8.20 8.43
N VAL A 101 -18.94 8.44 8.33
CA VAL A 101 -18.28 9.74 8.14
C VAL A 101 -17.10 9.58 7.20
N ASN A 102 -16.55 10.69 6.72
CA ASN A 102 -15.27 10.67 6.02
C ASN A 102 -14.18 10.18 6.99
N CYS A 103 -13.25 9.38 6.47
CA CYS A 103 -12.14 8.84 7.23
C CYS A 103 -10.95 8.62 6.28
N GLU A 104 -9.75 8.55 6.85
CA GLU A 104 -8.54 8.15 6.15
C GLU A 104 -8.32 6.65 6.36
N LEU A 105 -7.87 5.94 5.32
CA LEU A 105 -7.57 4.52 5.33
C LEU A 105 -6.04 4.31 5.33
N VAL A 106 -5.58 3.46 6.25
CA VAL A 106 -4.27 2.81 6.20
C VAL A 106 -4.51 1.36 5.82
N ALA A 107 -4.31 1.03 4.54
CA ALA A 107 -4.57 -0.30 4.01
C ALA A 107 -3.52 -1.29 4.51
N ASN A 108 -3.98 -2.44 4.98
CA ASN A 108 -3.17 -3.58 5.42
C ASN A 108 -4.04 -4.84 5.36
N LEU A 109 -4.10 -5.49 4.20
CA LEU A 109 -4.94 -6.67 4.01
C LEU A 109 -4.38 -7.65 2.99
N VAL A 110 -4.85 -8.90 3.05
CA VAL A 110 -4.58 -9.90 2.01
C VAL A 110 -5.90 -10.32 1.38
N VAL A 111 -5.94 -10.33 0.06
CA VAL A 111 -7.02 -10.93 -0.72
C VAL A 111 -6.49 -12.19 -1.41
N LYS A 112 -7.12 -13.32 -1.14
CA LYS A 112 -6.78 -14.61 -1.72
C LYS A 112 -8.04 -15.35 -2.12
N ASP A 113 -8.16 -15.69 -3.41
CA ASP A 113 -9.29 -16.48 -3.92
C ASP A 113 -10.68 -15.89 -3.55
N GLY A 114 -10.78 -14.56 -3.47
CA GLY A 114 -12.00 -13.83 -3.07
C GLY A 114 -12.21 -13.67 -1.57
N GLU A 115 -11.41 -14.36 -0.75
CA GLU A 115 -11.39 -14.23 0.71
C GLU A 115 -10.47 -13.10 1.15
N VAL A 116 -10.86 -12.39 2.22
CA VAL A 116 -10.14 -11.21 2.72
C VAL A 116 -9.72 -11.40 4.17
N ARG A 117 -8.42 -11.29 4.41
CA ARG A 117 -7.86 -11.05 5.75
C ARG A 117 -7.64 -9.55 5.92
N GLN A 118 -8.52 -8.90 6.69
CA GLN A 118 -8.53 -7.45 6.86
C GLN A 118 -7.86 -7.01 8.17
N LEU A 119 -6.74 -6.29 8.09
CA LEU A 119 -6.06 -5.66 9.24
C LEU A 119 -5.86 -4.15 9.04
N SER A 120 -6.56 -3.54 8.08
CA SER A 120 -6.50 -2.10 7.80
C SER A 120 -7.05 -1.30 8.98
N GLN A 121 -6.57 -0.06 9.09
CA GLN A 121 -7.04 0.89 10.08
C GLN A 121 -7.71 2.08 9.39
N ILE A 122 -8.66 2.70 10.08
CA ILE A 122 -9.25 3.96 9.65
C ILE A 122 -9.07 5.02 10.73
N ALA A 123 -8.81 6.25 10.32
CA ALA A 123 -8.76 7.42 11.19
C ALA A 123 -9.90 8.38 10.83
N LYS A 124 -10.63 8.85 11.83
CA LYS A 124 -11.76 9.80 11.66
C LYS A 124 -11.74 10.82 12.79
N LEU A 125 -12.36 11.98 12.54
CA LEU A 125 -12.61 13.02 13.53
C LEU A 125 -13.72 12.63 14.51
#